data_AF-A0A8I0JCT7-F1
#
_entry.id   AF-A0A8I0JCT7-F1
#
_cell.length_a   1.000
_cell.length_b   1.000
_cell.length_c   1.000
_cell.angle_alpha   90.00
_cell.angle_beta   90.00
_cell.angle_gamma   90.00
#
_symmetry.space_group_name_H-M   'P 1'
#
loop_
_entity.id
_entity.type
_entity.pdbx_description
1 polymer ?
#
loop_
_entity_poly.entity_id
_entity_poly.type
_entity_poly.pdbx_seq_one_letter_code
_entity_poly.pdbx_strand_id
1 'polypeptide(L)'
;MTKQREVVYEPHPVTIERKRELLASGYKILDARFDPARQEETAEDGESSKHRGSKPADGDHLSSARARYLKVFGKRPFNGWDLETLNAKFAEATQEETATNGLTRRQISADLEAMQVEFDVNDGIEDLAALRDLAREERNK
;
A
#
# COMPACT_ATOMS: atom_id res chain seq x y z
N MET A 1 31.78 7.14 20.37
CA MET A 1 31.34 8.42 20.97
C MET A 1 30.71 9.27 19.87
N THR A 2 29.39 9.42 19.87
CA THR A 2 28.67 10.25 18.89
C THR A 2 28.94 11.72 19.18
N LYS A 3 29.74 12.40 18.34
CA LYS A 3 29.94 13.85 18.41
C LYS A 3 28.57 14.52 18.29
N GLN A 4 28.07 15.10 19.38
CA GLN A 4 26.87 15.90 19.37
C GLN A 4 27.15 17.12 18.48
N ARG A 5 26.48 17.20 17.33
CA ARG A 5 26.56 18.35 16.43
C ARG A 5 25.58 19.39 16.92
N GLU A 6 26.04 20.63 17.03
CA GLU A 6 25.18 21.76 17.37
C GLU A 6 24.08 21.93 16.31
N VAL A 7 22.86 22.18 16.78
CA VAL A 7 21.66 22.29 15.93
C VAL A 7 21.42 23.75 15.61
N VAL A 8 21.26 24.06 14.33
CA VAL A 8 20.89 25.40 13.84
C VAL A 8 19.51 25.31 13.18
N TYR A 9 18.62 26.21 13.57
CA TYR A 9 17.24 26.28 13.10
C TYR A 9 17.10 27.34 11.99
N GLU A 10 16.82 26.91 10.76
CA GLU A 10 16.64 27.82 9.60
C GLU A 10 15.29 27.53 8.92
N PRO A 11 14.60 28.55 8.38
CA PRO A 11 13.34 28.35 7.68
C PRO A 11 13.55 27.60 6.34
N HIS A 12 12.78 26.56 6.07
CA HIS A 12 12.82 25.83 4.80
C HIS A 12 11.95 26.51 3.72
N PRO A 13 12.39 26.59 2.44
CA PRO A 13 13.59 25.99 1.85
C PRO A 13 14.89 26.73 2.17
N VAL A 14 15.85 26.00 2.73
CA VAL A 14 17.20 26.52 2.96
C VAL A 14 17.94 26.56 1.62
N THR A 15 18.50 27.71 1.28
CA THR A 15 19.30 27.88 0.06
C THR A 15 20.53 26.95 0.07
N ILE A 16 20.97 26.53 -1.11
CA ILE A 16 22.07 25.56 -1.24
C ILE A 16 23.37 26.12 -0.63
N GLU A 17 23.62 27.41 -0.77
CA GLU A 17 24.77 28.11 -0.20
C GLU A 17 24.76 28.06 1.33
N ARG A 18 23.62 28.42 1.94
CA ARG A 18 23.44 28.40 3.40
C ARG A 18 23.54 26.99 3.98
N LYS A 19 22.96 26.01 3.29
CA LYS A 19 23.06 24.59 3.67
C LYS A 19 24.51 24.10 3.62
N ARG A 20 25.28 24.49 2.60
CA ARG A 20 26.70 24.11 2.46
C ARG A 20 27.57 24.69 3.57
N GLU A 21 27.37 25.96 3.91
CA GLU A 21 28.06 26.62 5.02
C GLU A 21 27.80 25.91 6.35
N LEU A 22 26.52 25.68 6.66
CA LEU A 22 26.13 25.02 7.91
C LEU A 22 26.64 23.57 8.01
N LEU A 23 26.62 22.83 6.89
CA LEU A 23 27.17 21.48 6.84
C LEU A 23 28.70 21.45 6.93
N ALA A 24 29.39 22.42 6.31
CA ALA A 24 30.86 22.55 6.36
C ALA A 24 31.34 22.87 7.78
N SER A 25 30.59 23.70 8.50
CA SER A 25 30.81 24.00 9.92
C SER A 25 30.38 22.86 10.86
N GLY A 26 29.83 21.78 10.32
CA GLY A 26 29.48 20.58 11.08
C GLY A 26 28.17 20.67 11.86
N TYR A 27 27.31 21.64 11.55
CA TYR A 27 26.01 21.81 12.20
C TYR A 27 24.97 20.82 11.68
N LYS A 28 23.98 20.55 12.53
CA LYS A 28 22.75 19.85 12.13
C LYS A 28 21.67 20.90 11.85
N ILE A 29 21.25 20.98 10.60
CA ILE A 29 20.24 21.94 10.15
C ILE A 29 18.86 21.34 10.44
N LEU A 30 18.06 22.03 11.24
CA LEU A 30 16.65 21.73 11.47
C LEU A 30 15.79 22.89 10.98
N ASP A 31 14.52 22.60 10.69
CA ASP A 31 13.58 23.64 10.28
C ASP A 31 13.20 24.52 11.48
N ALA A 32 13.07 25.83 11.25
CA ALA A 32 12.67 26.81 12.27
C ALA A 32 11.35 26.48 13.00
N ARG A 33 10.45 25.68 12.41
CA ARG A 33 9.24 25.19 13.10
C ARG A 33 9.52 24.26 14.27
N PHE A 34 10.71 23.66 14.31
CA PHE A 34 11.16 22.76 15.38
C PHE A 34 12.02 23.49 16.42
N ASP A 35 12.16 24.80 16.29
CA ASP A 35 12.85 25.62 17.27
C ASP A 35 12.06 25.60 18.60
N PRO A 36 12.66 25.12 19.70
CA PRO A 36 11.98 25.01 20.98
C PRO A 36 11.73 26.37 21.63
N ALA A 37 12.56 27.39 21.33
CA ALA A 37 12.38 28.75 21.86
C ALA A 37 11.18 29.44 21.18
N ARG A 38 10.90 29.12 19.91
CA ARG A 38 9.67 29.54 19.21
C ARG A 38 8.40 29.03 19.88
N GLN A 39 8.44 27.88 20.56
CA GLN A 39 7.28 27.37 21.28
C GLN A 39 6.99 28.12 22.58
N GLU A 40 7.95 28.88 23.14
CA GLU A 40 7.74 29.64 24.37
C GLU A 40 6.94 30.94 24.17
N GLU A 41 6.73 31.41 22.92
CA GLU A 41 5.95 32.64 22.65
C GLU A 41 4.47 32.37 22.27
N THR A 42 4.07 31.10 22.14
CA THR A 42 2.67 30.70 21.95
C THR A 42 2.28 29.60 22.92
N ALA A 43 2.38 29.90 24.22
CA ALA A 43 1.71 29.12 25.25
C ALA A 43 0.26 29.60 25.42
N GLU A 44 -0.61 29.29 24.45
CA GLU A 44 -2.03 29.07 24.74
C GLU A 44 -2.50 27.80 24.02
N ASP A 45 -2.79 26.81 24.88
CA ASP A 45 -3.64 25.65 24.69
C ASP A 45 -3.12 24.46 23.88
N GLY A 46 -3.21 23.27 24.50
CA GLY A 46 -3.17 22.00 23.77
C GLY A 46 -2.16 20.96 24.20
N GLU A 47 -2.16 20.64 25.50
CA GLU A 47 -2.04 19.29 26.06
C GLU A 47 -1.39 18.17 25.21
N SER A 48 -0.32 17.62 25.76
CA SER A 48 0.24 16.33 25.40
C SER A 48 -0.85 15.24 25.40
N SER A 49 -1.14 14.66 24.24
CA SER A 49 -1.78 13.35 24.17
C SER A 49 -1.35 12.59 22.94
N LYS A 50 -0.67 11.46 23.21
CA LYS A 50 -0.60 10.33 22.28
C LYS A 50 -2.00 10.05 21.72
N HIS A 51 -2.01 9.53 20.49
CA HIS A 51 -2.96 8.54 19.96
C HIS A 51 -3.95 9.04 18.89
N ARG A 52 -3.74 8.52 17.67
CA ARG A 52 -4.71 8.27 16.59
C ARG A 52 -5.68 9.41 16.25
N GLY A 53 -5.30 10.23 15.27
CA GLY A 53 -6.23 11.03 14.46
C GLY A 53 -6.54 10.33 13.14
N SER A 54 -7.77 9.86 13.01
CA SER A 54 -8.30 9.11 11.87
C SER A 54 -8.67 9.98 10.67
N LYS A 55 -8.34 9.46 9.47
CA LYS A 55 -9.01 9.54 8.15
C LYS A 55 -8.97 10.87 7.35
N PRO A 56 -8.68 10.76 6.04
CA PRO A 56 -9.69 11.12 5.05
C PRO A 56 -10.12 9.89 4.24
N ALA A 57 -11.39 9.85 3.87
CA ALA A 57 -12.11 8.64 3.48
C ALA A 57 -11.64 7.95 2.18
N ASP A 58 -10.75 8.58 1.41
CA ASP A 58 -10.19 8.03 0.17
C ASP A 58 -8.80 7.37 0.34
N GLY A 59 -8.07 7.71 1.41
CA GLY A 59 -6.75 7.14 1.68
C GLY A 59 -6.80 5.69 2.21
N ASP A 60 -7.92 5.30 2.79
CA ASP A 60 -8.13 3.97 3.36
C ASP A 60 -8.17 2.87 2.29
N HIS A 61 -8.77 3.14 1.13
CA HIS A 61 -8.86 2.15 0.05
C HIS A 61 -7.47 1.85 -0.53
N LEU A 62 -6.66 2.89 -0.76
CA LEU A 62 -5.28 2.74 -1.26
C LEU A 62 -4.36 2.08 -0.24
N SER A 63 -4.44 2.50 1.04
CA SER A 63 -3.66 1.92 2.12
C SER A 63 -4.04 0.45 2.36
N SER A 64 -5.32 0.12 2.31
CA SER A 64 -5.83 -1.26 2.42
C SER A 64 -5.38 -2.12 1.24
N ALA A 65 -5.43 -1.60 0.01
CA ALA A 65 -4.92 -2.31 -1.17
C ALA A 65 -3.41 -2.57 -1.04
N ARG A 66 -2.63 -1.60 -0.54
CA ARG A 66 -1.19 -1.77 -0.31
C ARG A 66 -0.90 -2.84 0.76
N ALA A 67 -1.68 -2.86 1.83
CA ALA A 67 -1.56 -3.87 2.89
C ALA A 67 -1.91 -5.28 2.38
N ARG A 68 -2.99 -5.41 1.58
CA ARG A 68 -3.33 -6.66 0.89
C ARG A 68 -2.20 -7.13 -0.03
N TYR A 69 -1.51 -6.20 -0.69
CA TYR A 69 -0.47 -6.53 -1.68
C TYR A 69 0.76 -7.09 -0.97
N LEU A 70 1.13 -6.45 0.14
CA LEU A 70 2.18 -6.95 1.01
C LEU A 70 1.86 -8.34 1.57
N LYS A 71 0.59 -8.62 1.89
CA LYS A 71 0.16 -9.94 2.39
C LYS A 71 0.22 -11.03 1.31
N VAL A 72 -0.26 -10.73 0.09
CA VAL A 72 -0.31 -11.69 -1.03
C VAL A 72 1.08 -11.93 -1.63
N PHE A 73 1.82 -10.85 -1.91
CA PHE A 73 3.10 -10.93 -2.64
C PHE A 73 4.34 -10.89 -1.73
N GLY A 74 4.18 -10.68 -0.42
CA GLY A 74 5.28 -10.56 0.55
C GLY A 74 6.17 -9.32 0.37
N LYS A 75 5.88 -8.48 -0.62
CA LYS A 75 6.68 -7.32 -1.02
C LYS A 75 5.86 -6.05 -0.93
N ARG A 76 6.50 -4.94 -0.54
CA ARG A 76 5.85 -3.63 -0.54
C ARG A 76 5.56 -3.22 -1.99
N PRO A 77 4.32 -2.84 -2.32
CA PRO A 77 4.01 -2.30 -3.63
C PRO A 77 4.75 -0.98 -3.87
N PHE A 78 4.97 -0.64 -5.14
CA PHE A 78 5.58 0.64 -5.50
C PHE A 78 4.67 1.81 -5.06
N ASN A 79 5.23 2.79 -4.35
CA ASN A 79 4.47 3.89 -3.77
C ASN A 79 3.78 4.80 -4.80
N GLY A 80 4.21 4.76 -6.07
CA GLY A 80 3.59 5.49 -7.18
C GLY A 80 2.49 4.72 -7.91
N TRP A 81 2.04 3.57 -7.41
CA TRP A 81 0.89 2.86 -7.97
C TRP A 81 -0.42 3.33 -7.33
N ASP A 82 -1.41 3.58 -8.19
CA ASP A 82 -2.78 3.91 -7.84
C ASP A 82 -3.61 2.66 -7.51
N LEU A 83 -4.84 2.87 -7.03
CA LEU A 83 -5.74 1.80 -6.59
C LEU A 83 -6.03 0.82 -7.72
N GLU A 84 -6.27 1.35 -8.93
CA GLU A 84 -6.54 0.55 -10.12
C GLU A 84 -5.36 -0.33 -10.50
N THR A 85 -4.12 0.18 -10.42
CA THR A 85 -2.92 -0.60 -10.71
C THR A 85 -2.72 -1.72 -9.69
N LEU A 86 -2.99 -1.45 -8.41
CA LEU A 86 -2.92 -2.47 -7.36
C LEU A 86 -4.00 -3.54 -7.54
N ASN A 87 -5.24 -3.14 -7.82
CA ASN A 87 -6.34 -4.05 -8.13
C ASN A 87 -6.08 -4.86 -9.39
N ALA A 88 -5.50 -4.27 -10.44
CA ALA A 88 -5.09 -4.97 -11.64
C ALA A 88 -4.02 -6.02 -11.33
N LYS A 89 -3.06 -5.73 -10.43
CA LYS A 89 -2.06 -6.71 -10.00
C LYS A 89 -2.64 -7.84 -9.17
N PHE A 90 -3.63 -7.57 -8.32
CA PHE A 90 -4.37 -8.64 -7.66
C PHE A 90 -5.13 -9.49 -8.67
N ALA A 91 -5.88 -8.87 -9.58
CA ALA A 91 -6.62 -9.57 -10.61
C ALA A 91 -5.70 -10.40 -11.53
N GLU A 92 -4.51 -9.90 -11.85
CA GLU A 92 -3.49 -10.62 -12.61
C GLU A 92 -2.97 -11.83 -11.84
N ALA A 93 -2.65 -11.68 -10.55
CA ALA A 93 -2.22 -12.81 -9.73
C ALA A 93 -3.30 -13.88 -9.55
N THR A 94 -4.58 -13.49 -9.44
CA THR A 94 -5.68 -14.46 -9.43
C THR A 94 -5.87 -15.12 -10.81
N GLN A 95 -5.46 -14.47 -11.91
CA GLN A 95 -5.61 -14.98 -13.28
C GLN A 95 -4.50 -15.97 -13.69
N GLU A 96 -3.28 -15.85 -13.16
CA GLU A 96 -2.16 -16.74 -13.48
C GLU A 96 -2.17 -18.07 -12.72
N GLU A 97 -3.06 -18.22 -11.74
CA GLU A 97 -3.27 -19.50 -11.09
C GLU A 97 -3.82 -20.51 -12.12
N THR A 98 -3.18 -21.68 -12.19
CA THR A 98 -3.54 -22.77 -13.11
C THR A 98 -3.93 -24.00 -12.30
N ALA A 99 -5.04 -24.62 -12.66
CA ALA A 99 -5.46 -25.88 -12.06
C ALA A 99 -4.61 -27.05 -12.61
N THR A 100 -4.71 -28.21 -11.99
CA THR A 100 -4.05 -29.46 -12.42
C THR A 100 -4.37 -29.84 -13.87
N ASN A 101 -5.55 -29.43 -14.36
CA ASN A 101 -6.00 -29.63 -15.74
C ASN A 101 -5.41 -28.63 -16.75
N GLY A 102 -4.51 -27.74 -16.31
CA GLY A 102 -3.80 -26.78 -17.15
C GLY A 102 -4.62 -25.55 -17.55
N LEU A 103 -5.85 -25.41 -17.03
CA LEU A 103 -6.69 -24.24 -17.29
C LEU A 103 -6.39 -23.13 -16.29
N THR A 104 -6.34 -21.91 -16.80
CA THR A 104 -6.23 -20.71 -15.95
C THR A 104 -7.56 -20.45 -15.25
N ARG A 105 -7.50 -19.80 -14.09
CA ARG A 105 -8.72 -19.42 -13.34
C ARG A 105 -9.74 -18.69 -14.20
N ARG A 106 -9.27 -17.80 -15.08
CA ARG A 106 -10.11 -17.03 -16.01
C ARG A 106 -10.83 -17.91 -17.03
N GLN A 107 -10.17 -18.94 -17.53
CA GLN A 107 -10.80 -19.88 -18.47
C GLN A 107 -11.86 -20.71 -17.77
N ILE A 108 -11.59 -21.16 -16.54
CA ILE A 108 -12.54 -21.93 -15.73
C ILE A 108 -13.77 -21.07 -15.40
N SER A 109 -13.57 -19.84 -14.90
CA SER A 109 -14.66 -18.93 -14.55
C SER A 109 -15.51 -18.53 -15.75
N ALA A 110 -14.88 -18.26 -16.90
CA ALA A 110 -15.61 -17.94 -18.13
C ALA A 110 -16.47 -19.11 -18.62
N ASP A 111 -15.99 -20.34 -18.44
CA ASP A 111 -16.73 -21.55 -18.83
C ASP A 111 -17.91 -21.83 -17.88
N LEU A 112 -17.72 -21.62 -16.56
CA LEU A 112 -18.79 -21.67 -15.56
C LEU A 112 -19.87 -20.61 -15.82
N GLU A 113 -19.48 -19.37 -16.13
CA GLU A 113 -20.40 -18.29 -16.48
C GLU A 113 -21.15 -18.58 -17.79
N ALA A 114 -20.47 -19.14 -18.80
CA ALA A 114 -21.11 -19.60 -20.04
C ALA A 114 -22.13 -20.72 -19.81
N MET A 115 -21.94 -21.52 -18.75
CA MET A 115 -22.89 -22.55 -18.31
C MET A 115 -23.92 -22.02 -17.29
N GLN A 116 -23.85 -20.74 -16.93
CA GLN A 116 -24.70 -20.10 -15.91
C GLN A 116 -24.67 -20.83 -14.55
N VAL A 117 -23.51 -21.39 -14.19
CA VAL A 117 -23.29 -22.04 -12.89
C VAL A 117 -22.93 -20.98 -11.86
N GLU A 118 -23.53 -21.02 -10.68
CA GLU A 118 -23.14 -20.16 -9.57
C GLU A 118 -21.83 -20.65 -8.94
N PHE A 119 -20.84 -19.76 -8.80
CA PHE A 119 -19.54 -20.05 -8.19
C PHE A 119 -19.00 -18.84 -7.42
N ASP A 120 -18.16 -19.06 -6.40
CA ASP A 120 -17.46 -17.96 -5.72
C ASP A 120 -16.15 -17.65 -6.45
N VAL A 121 -15.97 -16.39 -6.86
CA VAL A 121 -14.76 -15.94 -7.55
C VAL A 121 -13.51 -16.06 -6.66
N ASN A 122 -13.65 -16.31 -5.35
CA ASN A 122 -12.58 -16.51 -4.38
C ASN A 122 -12.31 -17.98 -4.03
N ASP A 123 -13.09 -18.95 -4.54
CA ASP A 123 -12.87 -20.38 -4.28
C ASP A 123 -11.50 -20.86 -4.77
N GLY A 124 -11.00 -21.98 -4.25
CA GLY A 124 -9.75 -22.57 -4.73
C GLY A 124 -9.84 -22.88 -6.22
N ILE A 125 -8.75 -22.70 -6.98
CA ILE A 125 -8.78 -23.00 -8.42
C ILE A 125 -9.13 -24.46 -8.73
N GLU A 126 -8.74 -25.38 -7.84
CA GLU A 126 -9.07 -26.80 -7.98
C GLU A 126 -10.57 -27.06 -7.76
N ASP A 127 -11.19 -26.37 -6.80
CA ASP A 127 -12.64 -26.45 -6.57
C ASP A 127 -13.42 -25.89 -7.76
N LEU A 128 -12.99 -24.74 -8.29
CA LEU A 128 -13.57 -24.15 -9.51
C LEU A 128 -13.41 -25.07 -10.73
N ALA A 129 -12.25 -25.71 -10.87
CA ALA A 129 -12.00 -26.67 -11.94
C ALA A 129 -12.92 -27.88 -11.83
N ALA A 130 -13.06 -28.45 -10.63
CA ALA A 130 -13.94 -29.58 -10.37
C ALA A 130 -15.41 -29.25 -10.64
N LEU A 131 -15.88 -28.07 -10.21
CA LEU A 131 -17.23 -27.57 -10.48
C LEU A 131 -17.50 -27.46 -11.98
N ARG A 132 -16.53 -26.94 -12.73
CA ARG A 132 -16.63 -26.79 -14.18
C ARG A 132 -16.70 -28.14 -14.89
N ASP A 133 -15.87 -29.10 -14.50
CA ASP A 133 -15.89 -30.43 -15.09
C ASP A 133 -17.22 -31.16 -14.77
N LEU A 134 -17.73 -31.05 -13.54
CA LEU A 134 -19.04 -31.58 -13.15
C LEU A 134 -20.20 -30.94 -13.94
N ALA A 135 -20.18 -29.62 -14.12
CA ALA A 135 -21.19 -28.92 -14.91
C ALA A 135 -21.17 -29.34 -16.39
N ARG A 136 -19.98 -29.63 -16.95
CA ARG A 136 -19.86 -30.18 -18.31
C ARG A 136 -20.43 -31.58 -18.43
N GLU A 137 -20.24 -32.41 -17.41
CA GLU A 137 -20.80 -33.76 -17.38
C GLU A 137 -22.33 -33.72 -17.34
N GLU A 138 -22.91 -32.89 -16.47
CA GLU A 138 -24.37 -32.75 -16.35
C GLU A 138 -25.03 -32.23 -17.63
N ARG A 139 -24.35 -31.37 -18.40
CA ARG A 139 -24.88 -30.87 -19.68
C ARG A 139 -24.80 -31.90 -20.82
N ASN A 140 -23.82 -32.80 -20.78
CA ASN A 140 -23.64 -33.83 -21.82
C ASN A 140 -24.40 -35.13 -21.54
N LYS A 141 -25.19 -35.15 -20.46
CA LYS A 141 -26.03 -36.27 -20.04
C LYS A 141 -27.45 -36.09 -20.56
#